data_AF-A0A7C3F2P7-F1
#
_entry.id   AF-A0A7C3F2P7-F1
#
_cell.length_a   1.000
_cell.length_b   1.000
_cell.length_c   1.000
_cell.angle_alpha   90.00
_cell.angle_beta   90.00
_cell.angle_gamma   90.00
#
_symmetry.space_group_name_H-M   'P 1'
#
loop_
_entity.id
_entity.type
_entity.pdbx_description
1 polymer ?
#
loop_
_entity_poly.entity_id
_entity_poly.type
_entity_poly.pdbx_seq_one_letter_code
_entity_poly.pdbx_strand_id
1 'polypeptide(L)'
;MLSRARHYFDGISEADSITVDPHKLLYVPYSAGAFIVKNSADHDLLHSDSRYIRGLAPTPEGSRGSGGVISTYATIRLLGKEGFRVLINHTLDLAEYAYRKISESKVLRPLHKPQLNTVLMALSCEFKDYLRGNGLRNEQIEKIICDMEETYFDVMEPGKYYLAVNRSVDEDPDSDFAFSGFRYIGVHPYTTEEDVRNALDDLENTLKERFTEVIKSINHISSGAQDYYTAFC
;
A
#
# COMPACT_ATOMS: atom_id res chain seq x y z
N MET A 1 -23.01 -5.27 -12.53
CA MET A 1 -21.69 -4.70 -12.90
C MET A 1 -20.70 -5.09 -11.81
N LEU A 2 -19.49 -5.56 -12.13
CA LEU A 2 -18.58 -6.19 -11.13
C LEU A 2 -18.06 -5.23 -10.04
N SER A 3 -17.88 -3.95 -10.33
CA SER A 3 -17.52 -2.90 -9.35
C SER A 3 -17.76 -1.52 -9.96
N ARG A 4 -17.87 -0.47 -9.13
CA ARG A 4 -17.89 0.93 -9.60
C ARG A 4 -16.58 1.36 -10.28
N ALA A 5 -15.47 0.71 -9.95
CA ALA A 5 -14.16 0.96 -10.55
C ALA A 5 -13.98 0.33 -11.94
N ARG A 6 -14.99 -0.36 -12.50
CA ARG A 6 -14.87 -1.06 -13.79
C ARG A 6 -14.35 -0.17 -14.91
N HIS A 7 -14.74 1.10 -14.93
CA HIS A 7 -14.36 2.06 -15.97
C HIS A 7 -12.84 2.30 -16.06
N TYR A 8 -12.09 2.08 -14.97
CA TYR A 8 -10.61 2.12 -15.02
C TYR A 8 -10.00 0.99 -15.87
N PHE A 9 -10.80 -0.01 -16.22
CA PHE A 9 -10.40 -1.13 -17.08
C PHE A 9 -11.06 -1.06 -18.47
N ASP A 10 -11.65 0.07 -18.84
CA ASP A 10 -12.14 0.26 -20.21
C ASP A 10 -10.95 0.17 -21.19
N GLY A 11 -11.11 -0.63 -22.23
CA GLY A 11 -10.03 -0.97 -23.16
C GLY A 11 -9.21 -2.21 -22.80
N ILE A 12 -9.45 -2.86 -21.65
CA ILE A 12 -8.73 -4.10 -21.28
C ILE A 12 -8.89 -5.23 -22.31
N SER A 13 -10.00 -5.24 -23.07
CA SER A 13 -10.24 -6.19 -24.16
C SER A 13 -9.31 -6.01 -25.36
N GLU A 14 -8.68 -4.85 -25.50
CA GLU A 14 -7.74 -4.55 -26.58
C GLU A 14 -6.33 -5.09 -26.29
N ALA A 15 -6.04 -5.46 -25.05
CA ALA A 15 -4.76 -6.05 -24.68
C ALA A 15 -4.57 -7.44 -25.34
N ASP A 16 -3.37 -7.70 -25.85
CA ASP A 16 -3.00 -9.01 -26.41
C ASP A 16 -2.84 -10.07 -25.31
N SER A 17 -2.50 -9.63 -24.09
CA SER A 17 -2.43 -10.47 -22.90
C SER A 17 -2.71 -9.70 -21.61
N ILE A 18 -3.09 -10.43 -20.56
CA ILE A 18 -3.42 -9.90 -19.23
C ILE A 18 -2.78 -10.81 -18.18
N THR A 19 -2.09 -10.22 -17.20
CA THR A 19 -1.68 -10.91 -15.98
C THR A 19 -2.64 -10.59 -14.86
N VAL A 20 -3.05 -11.61 -14.12
CA VAL A 20 -3.89 -11.50 -12.92
C VAL A 20 -3.30 -12.39 -11.84
N ASP A 21 -3.26 -11.90 -10.61
CA ASP A 21 -2.83 -12.69 -9.46
C ASP A 21 -4.04 -13.03 -8.59
N PRO A 22 -4.60 -14.25 -8.69
CA PRO A 22 -5.67 -14.67 -7.80
C PRO A 22 -5.34 -14.52 -6.31
N HIS A 23 -4.06 -14.66 -5.93
CA HIS A 23 -3.64 -14.47 -4.54
C HIS A 23 -3.68 -13.02 -4.05
N LYS A 24 -4.05 -12.06 -4.91
CA LYS A 24 -4.28 -10.65 -4.52
C LYS A 24 -5.78 -10.45 -4.24
N LEU A 25 -6.47 -9.68 -5.07
CA LEU A 25 -7.86 -9.28 -4.86
C LEU A 25 -8.90 -10.37 -5.17
N LEU A 26 -8.48 -11.60 -5.51
CA LEU A 26 -9.39 -12.74 -5.60
C LEU A 26 -9.37 -13.63 -4.35
N TYR A 27 -8.68 -13.23 -3.27
CA TYR A 27 -8.70 -13.90 -1.97
C TYR A 27 -8.31 -15.39 -2.05
N VAL A 28 -7.30 -15.71 -2.86
CA VAL A 28 -6.74 -17.05 -2.97
C VAL A 28 -5.45 -17.14 -2.14
N PRO A 29 -5.16 -18.23 -1.41
CA PRO A 29 -3.87 -18.39 -0.75
C PRO A 29 -2.70 -18.42 -1.74
N TYR A 30 -1.53 -17.94 -1.32
CA TYR A 30 -0.31 -18.09 -2.10
C TYR A 30 0.04 -19.59 -2.32
N SER A 31 0.59 -19.99 -3.46
CA SER A 31 0.88 -19.21 -4.68
C SER A 31 -0.16 -19.47 -5.77
N ALA A 32 -0.67 -18.41 -6.41
CA ALA A 32 -1.62 -18.46 -7.51
C ALA A 32 -1.46 -17.20 -8.39
N GLY A 33 -0.94 -17.39 -9.60
CA GLY A 33 -0.85 -16.40 -10.67
C GLY A 33 -1.51 -16.92 -11.94
N ALA A 34 -1.96 -16.02 -12.80
CA ALA A 34 -2.60 -16.35 -14.07
C ALA A 34 -2.12 -15.39 -15.17
N PHE A 35 -1.74 -15.97 -16.31
CA PHE A 35 -1.45 -15.24 -17.54
C PHE A 35 -2.46 -15.65 -18.59
N ILE A 36 -3.13 -14.67 -19.18
CA ILE A 36 -4.22 -14.86 -20.14
C ILE A 36 -3.77 -14.22 -21.45
N VAL A 37 -3.79 -14.97 -22.54
CA VAL A 37 -3.58 -14.42 -23.88
C VAL A 37 -4.92 -14.32 -24.61
N LYS A 38 -5.04 -13.30 -25.47
CA LYS A 38 -6.22 -13.08 -26.29
C LYS A 38 -6.32 -14.09 -27.44
N ASN A 39 -5.20 -14.40 -28.08
CA ASN A 39 -5.10 -15.36 -29.17
C ASN A 39 -4.28 -16.58 -28.73
N SER A 40 -4.81 -17.78 -28.90
CA SER A 40 -4.09 -19.01 -28.56
C SER A 40 -2.79 -19.19 -29.36
N ALA A 41 -2.73 -18.67 -30.59
CA ALA A 41 -1.51 -18.71 -31.40
C ALA A 41 -0.34 -17.96 -30.74
N ASP A 42 -0.62 -16.92 -29.94
CA ASP A 42 0.42 -16.19 -29.21
C ASP A 42 0.93 -17.01 -28.00
N HIS A 43 0.06 -17.83 -27.39
CA HIS A 43 0.48 -18.77 -26.35
C HIS A 43 1.42 -19.84 -26.92
N ASP A 44 1.16 -20.29 -28.14
CA ASP A 44 1.98 -21.31 -28.81
C ASP A 44 3.41 -20.82 -29.09
N LEU A 45 3.68 -19.51 -29.06
CA LEU A 45 5.04 -18.96 -29.14
C LEU A 45 5.90 -19.35 -27.92
N LEU A 46 5.29 -19.72 -26.79
CA LEU A 46 5.99 -20.24 -25.62
C LEU A 46 6.40 -21.71 -25.79
N HIS A 47 6.03 -22.35 -26.91
CA HIS A 47 6.30 -23.76 -27.14
C HIS A 47 7.80 -24.03 -27.17
N SER A 48 8.21 -24.94 -26.28
CA SER A 48 9.58 -25.43 -26.21
C SER A 48 9.56 -26.94 -26.41
N ASP A 49 10.21 -27.41 -27.47
CA ASP A 49 10.35 -28.82 -27.76
C ASP A 49 11.30 -29.49 -26.75
N SER A 50 10.72 -30.05 -25.70
CA SER A 50 11.43 -31.00 -24.84
C SER A 50 11.11 -32.43 -25.27
N ARG A 51 12.11 -33.32 -25.27
CA ARG A 51 11.90 -34.72 -25.67
C ARG A 51 10.98 -35.50 -24.72
N TYR A 52 10.82 -35.03 -23.47
CA TYR A 52 10.17 -35.76 -22.38
C TYR A 52 8.82 -35.18 -21.93
N ILE A 53 8.48 -33.93 -22.30
CA ILE A 53 7.16 -33.33 -22.08
C ILE A 53 6.52 -33.07 -23.45
N ARG A 54 5.51 -33.86 -23.81
CA ARG A 54 4.72 -33.72 -25.05
C ARG A 54 3.26 -33.51 -24.71
N GLY A 55 2.61 -32.55 -25.37
CA GLY A 55 1.16 -32.31 -25.22
C GLY A 55 0.72 -31.57 -23.95
N LEU A 56 1.64 -30.90 -23.24
CA LEU A 56 1.30 -29.96 -22.17
C LEU A 56 1.25 -28.53 -22.73
N ALA A 57 0.42 -27.69 -22.11
CA ALA A 57 0.34 -26.27 -22.45
C ALA A 57 1.73 -25.62 -22.27
N PRO A 58 2.21 -24.86 -23.27
CA PRO A 58 3.55 -24.28 -23.23
C PRO A 58 3.61 -23.16 -22.20
N THR A 59 4.42 -23.32 -21.17
CA THR A 59 4.61 -22.30 -20.15
C THR A 59 6.07 -22.28 -19.68
N PRO A 60 6.57 -21.16 -19.13
CA PRO A 60 7.93 -21.08 -18.59
C PRO A 60 8.19 -22.06 -17.43
N GLU A 61 7.14 -22.41 -16.69
CA GLU A 61 7.23 -23.31 -15.54
C GLU A 61 6.99 -24.78 -15.91
N GLY A 62 7.65 -25.70 -15.20
CA GLY A 62 7.45 -27.14 -15.32
C GLY A 62 6.34 -27.66 -14.38
N SER A 63 6.71 -28.67 -13.57
CA SER A 63 5.84 -29.23 -12.53
C SER A 63 5.41 -28.16 -11.54
N ARG A 64 4.10 -28.04 -11.29
CA ARG A 64 3.53 -27.08 -10.35
C ARG A 64 2.33 -27.69 -9.62
N GLY A 65 2.06 -27.20 -8.41
CA GLY A 65 0.95 -27.69 -7.60
C GLY A 65 -0.42 -27.27 -8.16
N SER A 66 -1.43 -28.14 -8.02
CA SER A 66 -2.81 -27.83 -8.42
C SER A 66 -3.54 -26.89 -7.44
N GLY A 67 -2.96 -26.63 -6.26
CA GLY A 67 -3.59 -25.87 -5.19
C GLY A 67 -4.04 -24.47 -5.61
N GLY A 68 -3.21 -23.71 -6.33
CA GLY A 68 -3.57 -22.38 -6.81
C GLY A 68 -4.77 -22.40 -7.76
N VAL A 69 -4.83 -23.38 -8.68
CA VAL A 69 -5.92 -23.53 -9.65
C VAL A 69 -7.22 -23.95 -8.95
N ILE A 70 -7.15 -24.97 -8.08
CA ILE A 70 -8.32 -25.49 -7.36
C ILE A 70 -8.90 -24.42 -6.43
N SER A 71 -8.04 -23.72 -5.68
CA SER A 71 -8.47 -22.65 -4.78
C SER A 71 -9.05 -21.46 -5.56
N THR A 72 -8.45 -21.07 -6.68
CA THR A 72 -9.00 -20.02 -7.54
C THR A 72 -10.38 -20.40 -8.06
N TYR A 73 -10.54 -21.62 -8.56
CA TYR A 73 -11.84 -22.12 -9.01
C TYR A 73 -12.86 -22.14 -7.87
N ALA A 74 -12.49 -22.65 -6.70
CA ALA A 74 -13.36 -22.69 -5.54
C ALA A 74 -13.82 -21.29 -5.10
N THR A 75 -12.91 -20.32 -5.00
CA THR A 75 -13.25 -18.95 -4.61
C THR A 75 -14.16 -18.27 -5.64
N ILE A 76 -13.90 -18.46 -6.94
CA ILE A 76 -14.78 -17.93 -8.01
C ILE A 76 -16.19 -18.52 -7.92
N ARG A 77 -16.31 -19.83 -7.65
CA ARG A 77 -17.61 -20.50 -7.52
C ARG A 77 -18.35 -20.12 -6.26
N LEU A 78 -17.63 -19.94 -5.15
CA LEU A 78 -18.19 -19.61 -3.85
C LEU A 78 -18.70 -18.16 -3.79
N LEU A 79 -17.84 -17.20 -4.15
CA LEU A 79 -18.19 -15.78 -4.07
C LEU A 79 -19.07 -15.34 -5.23
N GLY A 80 -18.84 -15.91 -6.41
CA GLY A 80 -19.48 -15.46 -7.64
C GLY A 80 -19.21 -13.97 -7.92
N LYS A 81 -19.92 -13.42 -8.91
CA LYS A 81 -19.78 -12.01 -9.29
C LYS A 81 -20.19 -11.05 -8.17
N GLU A 82 -21.25 -11.40 -7.43
CA GLU A 82 -21.79 -10.52 -6.39
C GLU A 82 -20.91 -10.48 -5.14
N GLY A 83 -20.34 -11.62 -4.72
CA GLY A 83 -19.39 -11.64 -3.60
C GLY A 83 -18.15 -10.80 -3.89
N PHE A 84 -17.54 -10.97 -5.07
CA PHE A 84 -16.42 -10.11 -5.46
C PHE A 84 -16.81 -8.64 -5.58
N ARG A 85 -18.02 -8.33 -6.07
CA ARG A 85 -18.50 -6.94 -6.12
C ARG A 85 -18.56 -6.30 -4.75
N VAL A 86 -19.08 -7.02 -3.76
CA VAL A 86 -19.15 -6.53 -2.37
C VAL A 86 -17.74 -6.33 -1.82
N LEU A 87 -16.87 -7.32 -1.94
CA LEU A 87 -15.50 -7.27 -1.41
C LEU A 87 -14.66 -6.15 -2.06
N ILE A 88 -14.68 -6.05 -3.38
CA ILE A 88 -13.91 -5.03 -4.11
C ILE A 88 -14.46 -3.64 -3.80
N ASN A 89 -15.77 -3.44 -3.80
CA ASN A 89 -16.31 -2.12 -3.47
C ASN A 89 -15.97 -1.72 -2.03
N HIS A 90 -15.96 -2.67 -1.09
CA HIS A 90 -15.55 -2.42 0.28
C HIS A 90 -14.08 -1.93 0.36
N THR A 91 -13.15 -2.55 -0.37
CA THR A 91 -11.76 -2.06 -0.38
C THR A 91 -11.62 -0.68 -1.00
N LEU A 92 -12.45 -0.35 -2.00
CA LEU A 92 -12.51 1.00 -2.59
C LEU A 92 -13.09 2.03 -1.59
N ASP A 93 -14.14 1.66 -0.86
CA ASP A 93 -14.74 2.50 0.19
C ASP A 93 -13.72 2.85 1.27
N LEU A 94 -12.94 1.86 1.75
CA LEU A 94 -11.88 2.09 2.73
C LEU A 94 -10.77 3.00 2.20
N ALA A 95 -10.34 2.82 0.95
CA ALA A 95 -9.31 3.68 0.34
C ALA A 95 -9.80 5.13 0.16
N GLU A 96 -11.07 5.31 -0.23
CA GLU A 96 -11.70 6.62 -0.33
C GLU A 96 -11.83 7.29 1.05
N TYR A 97 -12.24 6.53 2.06
CA TYR A 97 -12.29 6.99 3.45
C TYR A 97 -10.90 7.43 3.95
N ALA A 98 -9.88 6.59 3.78
CA ALA A 98 -8.51 6.91 4.15
C ALA A 98 -8.03 8.20 3.46
N TYR A 99 -8.25 8.32 2.15
CA TYR A 99 -7.89 9.53 1.40
C TYR A 99 -8.53 10.80 1.96
N ARG A 100 -9.82 10.77 2.31
CA ARG A 100 -10.48 11.93 2.94
C ARG A 100 -9.85 12.28 4.28
N LYS A 101 -9.61 11.29 5.15
CA LYS A 101 -9.01 11.51 6.48
C LYS A 101 -7.61 12.09 6.39
N ILE A 102 -6.77 11.55 5.50
CA ILE A 102 -5.42 12.06 5.25
C ILE A 102 -5.49 13.48 4.67
N SER A 103 -6.46 13.78 3.81
CA SER A 103 -6.64 15.14 3.25
C SER A 103 -7.05 16.19 4.30
N GLU A 104 -7.66 15.76 5.41
CA GLU A 104 -8.03 16.61 6.55
C GLU A 104 -6.89 16.77 7.57
N SER A 105 -5.81 15.99 7.44
CA SER A 105 -4.69 15.96 8.38
C SER A 105 -3.79 17.19 8.25
N LYS A 106 -3.25 17.64 9.39
CA LYS A 106 -2.16 18.62 9.44
C LYS A 106 -0.77 17.97 9.39
N VAL A 107 -0.67 16.66 9.63
CA VAL A 107 0.60 15.94 9.69
C VAL A 107 0.87 15.17 8.41
N LEU A 108 -0.18 14.62 7.79
CA LEU A 108 -0.09 13.82 6.58
C LEU A 108 -0.77 14.53 5.41
N ARG A 109 -0.39 14.15 4.19
CA ARG A 109 -1.11 14.50 2.96
C ARG A 109 -1.14 13.32 2.00
N PRO A 110 -2.18 13.16 1.17
CA PRO A 110 -2.18 12.15 0.14
C PRO A 110 -1.22 12.53 -0.99
N LEU A 111 -0.55 11.55 -1.58
CA LEU A 111 0.32 11.75 -2.76
C LEU A 111 -0.46 11.64 -4.07
N HIS A 112 -1.62 11.01 -4.07
CA HIS A 112 -2.51 10.93 -5.22
C HIS A 112 -3.96 10.74 -4.78
N LYS A 113 -4.90 10.99 -5.70
CA LYS A 113 -6.28 10.53 -5.54
C LYS A 113 -6.34 9.03 -5.85
N PRO A 114 -6.85 8.17 -4.95
CA PRO A 114 -6.90 6.73 -5.22
C PRO A 114 -7.90 6.42 -6.33
N GLN A 115 -7.46 5.60 -7.30
CA GLN A 115 -8.33 5.02 -8.33
C GLN A 115 -8.84 3.63 -7.90
N LEU A 116 -7.97 2.86 -7.23
CA LEU A 116 -8.27 1.55 -6.65
C LEU A 116 -8.06 1.58 -5.13
N ASN A 117 -7.63 0.47 -4.52
CA ASN A 117 -7.58 0.29 -3.07
C ASN A 117 -6.23 0.61 -2.41
N THR A 118 -5.35 1.33 -3.10
CA THR A 118 -4.04 1.75 -2.58
C THR A 118 -4.03 3.25 -2.37
N VAL A 119 -3.56 3.68 -1.20
CA VAL A 119 -3.39 5.10 -0.87
C VAL A 119 -1.94 5.33 -0.44
N LEU A 120 -1.22 6.16 -1.19
CA LEU A 120 0.08 6.67 -0.79
C LEU A 120 -0.08 8.01 -0.07
N MET A 121 0.67 8.19 1.00
CA MET A 121 0.67 9.40 1.82
C MET A 121 2.09 9.76 2.26
N ALA A 122 2.32 11.04 2.50
CA ALA A 122 3.58 11.56 3.02
C ALA A 122 3.30 12.59 4.11
N LEU A 123 4.36 13.12 4.73
CA LEU A 123 4.21 14.27 5.62
C LEU A 123 3.66 15.48 4.85
N SER A 124 2.75 16.21 5.48
CA SER A 124 2.23 17.47 4.95
C SER A 124 3.36 18.50 4.82
N CYS A 125 3.22 19.44 3.90
CA CYS A 125 4.19 20.54 3.75
C CYS A 125 4.28 21.36 5.05
N GLU A 126 3.14 21.70 5.66
CA GLU A 126 3.08 22.44 6.92
C GLU A 126 3.86 21.75 8.04
N PHE A 127 3.71 20.43 8.17
CA PHE A 127 4.41 19.68 9.20
C PHE A 127 5.91 19.56 8.90
N LYS A 128 6.31 19.35 7.63
CA LYS A 128 7.72 19.38 7.25
C LYS A 128 8.37 20.74 7.57
N ASP A 129 7.68 21.84 7.26
CA ASP A 129 8.17 23.18 7.55
C ASP A 129 8.29 23.43 9.06
N TYR A 130 7.34 22.95 9.85
CA TYR A 130 7.45 22.94 11.31
C TYR A 130 8.68 22.17 11.80
N LEU A 131 8.93 20.98 11.26
CA LEU A 131 10.10 20.17 11.65
C LEU A 131 11.42 20.87 11.28
N ARG A 132 11.52 21.41 10.07
CA ARG A 132 12.68 22.18 9.60
C ARG A 132 12.90 23.44 10.44
N GLY A 133 11.82 24.15 10.78
CA GLY A 133 11.85 25.33 11.66
C GLY A 133 12.31 25.02 13.09
N ASN A 134 12.14 23.78 13.55
CA ASN A 134 12.66 23.28 14.83
C ASN A 134 14.05 22.60 14.70
N GLY A 135 14.74 22.81 13.58
CA GLY A 135 16.15 22.40 13.40
C GLY A 135 16.36 20.98 12.91
N LEU A 136 15.31 20.25 12.49
CA LEU A 136 15.49 18.93 11.88
C LEU A 136 16.01 19.07 10.45
N ARG A 137 17.08 18.34 10.14
CA ARG A 137 17.57 18.20 8.76
C ARG A 137 16.75 17.16 8.00
N ASN A 138 16.71 17.30 6.68
CA ASN A 138 15.98 16.41 5.79
C ASN A 138 16.41 14.94 5.97
N GLU A 139 17.70 14.63 6.21
CA GLU A 139 18.15 13.25 6.43
C GLU A 139 17.63 12.65 7.74
N GLN A 140 17.43 13.49 8.77
CA GLN A 140 16.85 13.04 10.04
C GLN A 140 15.36 12.74 9.87
N ILE A 141 14.65 13.58 9.10
CA ILE A 141 13.24 13.35 8.78
C ILE A 141 13.07 12.05 7.99
N GLU A 142 13.87 11.88 6.94
CA GLU A 142 13.85 10.67 6.11
C GLU A 142 14.16 9.41 6.92
N LYS A 143 15.17 9.48 7.79
CA LYS A 143 15.52 8.36 8.67
C LYS A 143 14.35 7.97 9.57
N ILE A 144 13.71 8.93 10.23
CA ILE A 144 12.57 8.65 11.12
C ILE A 144 11.43 7.98 10.35
N ILE A 145 11.11 8.47 9.14
CA ILE A 145 10.07 7.85 8.29
C ILE A 145 10.45 6.40 7.94
N CYS A 146 11.70 6.14 7.54
CA CYS A 146 12.15 4.79 7.21
C CYS A 146 12.13 3.84 8.42
N ASP A 147 12.55 4.32 9.60
CA ASP A 147 12.59 3.53 10.84
C ASP A 147 11.17 3.12 11.33
N MET A 148 10.11 3.76 10.81
CA MET A 148 8.73 3.33 11.07
C MET A 148 8.45 1.94 10.49
N GLU A 149 9.11 1.53 9.40
CA GLU A 149 8.92 0.20 8.80
C GLU A 149 9.28 -0.91 9.79
N GLU A 150 10.44 -0.77 10.46
CA GLU A 150 10.91 -1.71 11.49
C GLU A 150 9.97 -1.71 12.71
N THR A 151 9.51 -0.51 13.13
CA THR A 151 8.59 -0.35 14.27
C THR A 151 7.30 -1.14 14.07
N TYR A 152 6.76 -1.17 12.85
CA TYR A 152 5.52 -1.90 12.53
C TYR A 152 5.75 -3.38 12.20
N PHE A 153 6.94 -3.76 11.69
CA PHE A 153 7.21 -5.14 11.30
C PHE A 153 7.52 -6.05 12.49
N ASP A 154 8.26 -5.55 13.49
CA ASP A 154 8.73 -6.37 14.61
C ASP A 154 7.65 -6.62 15.68
N VAL A 155 6.49 -5.94 15.60
CA VAL A 155 5.48 -5.98 16.66
C VAL A 155 4.08 -6.19 16.12
N MET A 156 3.80 -7.41 15.63
CA MET A 156 2.43 -7.90 15.34
C MET A 156 1.69 -8.23 16.66
N GLU A 157 1.53 -7.22 17.52
CA GLU A 157 0.77 -7.33 18.77
C GLU A 157 -0.71 -7.02 18.52
N PRO A 158 -1.64 -7.68 19.25
CA PRO A 158 -3.05 -7.33 19.20
C PRO A 158 -3.26 -5.84 19.49
N GLY A 159 -3.99 -5.16 18.60
CA GLY A 159 -4.28 -3.73 18.73
C GLY A 159 -3.28 -2.80 18.04
N LYS A 160 -2.24 -3.33 17.35
CA LYS A 160 -1.35 -2.54 16.50
C LYS A 160 -1.78 -2.59 15.03
N TYR A 161 -1.46 -1.53 14.32
CA TYR A 161 -1.75 -1.36 12.90
C TYR A 161 -0.46 -1.49 12.09
N TYR A 162 -0.56 -1.99 10.85
CA TYR A 162 0.57 -2.08 9.94
C TYR A 162 0.32 -1.22 8.71
N LEU A 163 1.24 -0.29 8.45
CA LEU A 163 1.31 0.51 7.24
C LEU A 163 2.68 0.30 6.61
N ALA A 164 2.71 0.08 5.29
CA ALA A 164 3.98 -0.13 4.60
C ALA A 164 4.69 1.21 4.38
N VAL A 165 6.02 1.20 4.38
CA VAL A 165 6.83 2.35 3.96
C VAL A 165 7.25 2.14 2.50
N ASN A 166 7.18 3.22 1.73
CA ASN A 166 7.60 3.27 0.34
C ASN A 166 8.68 4.32 0.18
N ARG A 167 9.83 3.93 -0.37
CA ARG A 167 10.98 4.82 -0.52
C ARG A 167 10.86 5.73 -1.73
N SER A 168 11.32 6.96 -1.58
CA SER A 168 11.46 7.94 -2.67
C SER A 168 10.18 8.14 -3.49
N VAL A 169 9.04 8.23 -2.81
CA VAL A 169 7.72 8.43 -3.43
C VAL A 169 7.23 9.87 -3.32
N ASP A 170 7.81 10.66 -2.43
CA ASP A 170 7.43 12.05 -2.21
C ASP A 170 8.47 13.01 -2.79
N GLU A 171 8.18 13.52 -3.99
CA GLU A 171 8.94 14.58 -4.63
C GLU A 171 8.66 15.91 -3.90
N ASP A 172 9.60 16.30 -3.04
CA ASP A 172 9.54 17.54 -2.28
C ASP A 172 10.27 18.65 -3.05
N PRO A 173 9.59 19.72 -3.48
CA PRO A 173 10.20 20.79 -4.28
C PRO A 173 11.28 21.57 -3.53
N ASP A 174 11.30 21.52 -2.19
CA ASP A 174 12.27 22.22 -1.35
C ASP A 174 13.47 21.34 -0.96
N SER A 175 13.60 20.18 -1.59
CA SER A 175 14.67 19.20 -1.33
C SER A 175 15.24 18.66 -2.62
N ASP A 176 16.56 18.49 -2.66
CA ASP A 176 17.26 17.85 -3.78
C ASP A 176 17.05 16.31 -3.82
N PHE A 177 16.32 15.74 -2.86
CA PHE A 177 15.99 14.31 -2.82
C PHE A 177 14.53 14.05 -2.44
N ALA A 178 13.99 12.95 -2.99
CA ALA A 178 12.63 12.48 -2.72
C ALA A 178 12.55 11.71 -1.40
N PHE A 179 11.57 12.07 -0.57
CA PHE A 179 11.33 11.43 0.71
C PHE A 179 10.57 10.11 0.58
N SER A 180 10.74 9.27 1.58
CA SER A 180 9.87 8.12 1.82
C SER A 180 8.47 8.57 2.27
N GLY A 181 7.49 7.71 2.03
CA GLY A 181 6.11 7.89 2.44
C GLY A 181 5.51 6.59 2.95
N PHE A 182 4.25 6.65 3.36
CA PHE A 182 3.49 5.51 3.85
C PHE A 182 2.47 5.04 2.81
N ARG A 183 2.15 3.76 2.84
CA ARG A 183 1.18 3.12 1.95
C ARG A 183 0.18 2.32 2.75
N TYR A 184 -1.08 2.70 2.58
CA TYR A 184 -2.23 1.95 3.05
C TYR A 184 -2.81 1.11 1.91
N ILE A 185 -3.11 -0.16 2.20
CA ILE A 185 -3.85 -1.06 1.32
C ILE A 185 -4.89 -1.83 2.15
N GLY A 186 -6.15 -1.43 2.03
CA GLY A 186 -7.27 -2.15 2.65
C GLY A 186 -7.67 -3.36 1.80
N VAL A 187 -7.51 -4.57 2.32
CA VAL A 187 -7.97 -5.82 1.66
C VAL A 187 -8.78 -6.73 2.55
N HIS A 188 -8.63 -6.64 3.88
CA HIS A 188 -9.27 -7.57 4.78
C HIS A 188 -10.79 -7.27 4.86
N PRO A 189 -11.66 -8.28 4.67
CA PRO A 189 -13.11 -8.06 4.47
C PRO A 189 -13.85 -7.56 5.72
N TYR A 190 -13.19 -7.61 6.88
CA TYR A 190 -13.74 -7.15 8.15
C TYR A 190 -13.15 -5.83 8.63
N THR A 191 -12.24 -5.22 7.86
CA THR A 191 -11.69 -3.90 8.22
C THR A 191 -12.79 -2.85 8.08
N THR A 192 -12.96 -2.02 9.10
CA THR A 192 -13.96 -0.96 9.12
C THR A 192 -13.32 0.41 8.89
N GLU A 193 -14.11 1.44 8.59
CA GLU A 193 -13.63 2.83 8.56
C GLU A 193 -13.03 3.25 9.91
N GLU A 194 -13.53 2.70 11.01
CA GLU A 194 -13.00 2.94 12.35
C GLU A 194 -11.60 2.34 12.54
N ASP A 195 -11.35 1.13 12.04
CA ASP A 195 -10.01 0.53 12.05
C ASP A 195 -9.02 1.37 11.23
N VAL A 196 -9.47 1.87 10.07
CA VAL A 196 -8.66 2.76 9.22
C VAL A 196 -8.35 4.07 9.94
N ARG A 197 -9.35 4.67 10.59
CA ARG A 197 -9.17 5.89 11.38
C ARG A 197 -8.13 5.68 12.48
N ASN A 198 -8.29 4.62 13.27
CA ASN A 198 -7.39 4.31 14.36
C ASN A 198 -5.96 4.03 13.87
N ALA A 199 -5.79 3.38 12.71
CA ALA A 199 -4.47 3.18 12.09
C ALA A 199 -3.78 4.50 11.69
N LEU A 200 -4.55 5.44 11.13
CA LEU A 200 -4.03 6.75 10.75
C LEU A 200 -3.70 7.62 11.98
N ASP A 201 -4.57 7.59 13.00
CA ASP A 201 -4.35 8.30 14.26
C ASP A 201 -3.11 7.77 14.98
N ASP A 202 -2.92 6.45 15.02
CA ASP A 202 -1.73 5.80 15.58
C ASP A 202 -0.45 6.21 14.84
N LEU A 203 -0.47 6.21 13.50
CA LEU A 203 0.65 6.68 12.69
C LEU A 203 1.00 8.13 13.02
N GLU A 204 0.01 9.03 13.03
CA GLU A 204 0.24 10.44 13.34
C GLU A 204 0.81 10.65 14.74
N ASN A 205 0.27 9.96 15.74
CA ASN A 205 0.72 10.08 17.13
C ASN A 205 2.16 9.57 17.26
N THR A 206 2.46 8.41 16.67
CA THR A 206 3.82 7.85 16.69
C THR A 206 4.82 8.78 16.00
N LEU A 207 4.46 9.38 14.86
CA LEU A 207 5.31 10.36 14.18
C LEU A 207 5.55 11.59 15.06
N LYS A 208 4.49 12.17 15.64
CA LYS A 208 4.59 13.33 16.54
C LYS A 208 5.51 13.03 17.72
N GLU A 209 5.37 11.87 18.35
CA GLU A 209 6.20 11.42 19.47
C GLU A 209 7.67 11.31 19.05
N ARG A 210 7.97 10.56 17.99
CA ARG A 210 9.34 10.36 17.47
C ARG A 210 10.02 11.66 17.09
N PHE A 211 9.33 12.54 16.37
CA PHE A 211 9.86 13.85 16.02
C PHE A 211 10.08 14.72 17.27
N THR A 212 9.16 14.70 18.23
CA THR A 212 9.28 15.46 19.47
C THR A 212 10.49 15.02 20.31
N GLU A 213 10.75 13.72 20.40
CA GLU A 213 11.94 13.17 21.08
C GLU A 213 13.24 13.71 20.46
N VAL A 214 13.31 13.73 19.12
CA VAL A 214 14.48 14.25 18.40
C VAL A 214 14.61 15.76 18.57
N ILE A 215 13.51 16.53 18.44
CA ILE A 215 13.50 17.98 18.69
C ILE A 215 14.02 18.28 20.09
N LYS A 216 13.56 17.56 21.12
CA LYS A 216 14.05 17.71 22.50
C LYS A 216 15.53 17.42 22.60
N SER A 217 16.04 16.39 21.91
CA SER A 217 17.48 16.08 21.92
C SER A 217 18.32 17.20 21.30
N ILE A 218 17.85 17.79 20.19
CA ILE A 218 18.50 18.94 19.51
C ILE A 218 18.46 20.16 20.42
N ASN A 219 17.31 20.43 21.02
CA ASN A 219 17.13 21.54 21.93
C ASN A 219 17.89 21.35 23.24
N HIS A 220 18.10 20.14 23.75
CA HIS A 220 18.95 19.91 24.92
C HIS A 220 20.45 20.10 24.64
N ILE A 221 20.89 19.78 23.41
CA ILE A 221 22.23 20.16 22.93
C ILE A 221 22.33 21.69 22.81
N SER A 222 21.23 22.36 22.48
CA SER A 222 21.14 23.82 22.37
C SER A 222 20.90 24.50 23.73
N SER A 223 20.33 23.79 24.71
CA SER A 223 19.90 24.28 26.02
C SER A 223 21.01 24.16 27.09
N GLY A 224 22.25 24.35 26.64
CA GLY A 224 23.11 25.34 27.32
C GLY A 224 22.50 26.77 27.30
N ALA A 225 21.40 26.99 26.58
CA ALA A 225 20.51 28.15 26.68
C ALA A 225 19.00 27.77 26.70
N GLN A 226 18.44 27.73 27.91
CA GLN A 226 17.08 28.09 28.35
C GLN A 226 15.79 27.52 27.70
N ASP A 227 14.99 26.91 28.59
CA ASP A 227 13.61 26.38 28.49
C ASP A 227 12.60 27.27 27.74
N TYR A 228 11.60 26.67 27.06
CA TYR A 228 10.17 27.09 27.12
C TYR A 228 9.23 26.02 26.50
N TYR A 229 8.28 25.52 27.29
CA TYR A 229 7.10 24.74 26.84
C TYR A 229 5.88 25.67 26.80
N THR A 230 5.21 25.80 25.64
CA THR A 230 3.74 25.88 25.45
C THR A 230 3.37 26.28 24.02
N ALA A 231 2.87 25.35 23.21
CA ALA A 231 1.93 25.61 22.11
C ALA A 231 1.33 24.27 21.65
N PHE A 232 0.04 24.27 21.34
CA PHE A 232 -0.83 23.13 20.97
C PHE A 232 -1.54 22.42 22.15
N CYS A 233 -2.48 23.15 22.74
CA CYS A 233 -3.81 22.61 23.06
C CYS A 233 -4.75 22.89 21.89
#